data_AF-A0A238JRZ9-F1
#
_entry.id   AF-A0A238JRZ9-F1
#
_cell.length_a   1.000
_cell.length_b   1.000
_cell.length_c   1.000
_cell.angle_alpha   90.00
_cell.angle_beta   90.00
_cell.angle_gamma   90.00
#
_symmetry.space_group_name_H-M   'P 1'
#
loop_
_entity.id
_entity.type
_entity.pdbx_description
1 polymer ?
#
loop_
_entity_poly.entity_id
_entity_poly.type
_entity_poly.pdbx_seq_one_letter_code
_entity_poly.pdbx_strand_id
1 'polypeptide(L)'
;MTRAALFLCVALVSGCTDFPDLDAAVGDSAKNAAYPRVLPIEGVLENAAQTNISEETGQALADRAAALRQKARALTRPILTRAERRRLTAAVERHQQ
;
A
#
# COMPACT_ATOMS: atom_id res chain seq x y z
N MET A 1 12.88 7.29 -37.38
CA MET A 1 11.90 8.32 -36.96
C MET A 1 10.48 8.00 -37.46
N THR A 2 10.30 7.56 -38.71
CA THR A 2 8.99 7.17 -39.29
C THR A 2 8.25 6.07 -38.52
N ARG A 3 8.95 5.06 -38.01
CA ARG A 3 8.35 3.98 -37.22
C ARG A 3 7.74 4.47 -35.90
N ALA A 4 8.41 5.38 -35.20
CA ALA A 4 7.92 5.93 -33.94
C ALA A 4 6.67 6.80 -34.13
N ALA A 5 6.63 7.58 -35.22
CA ALA A 5 5.45 8.36 -35.60
C ALA A 5 4.25 7.44 -35.93
N LEU A 6 4.49 6.33 -36.63
CA LEU A 6 3.45 5.35 -36.93
C LEU A 6 2.87 4.71 -35.66
N PHE A 7 3.73 4.30 -34.71
CA PHE A 7 3.28 3.74 -33.43
C PHE A 7 2.47 4.76 -32.60
N LEU A 8 2.91 6.03 -32.59
CA LEU A 8 2.19 7.10 -31.90
C LEU A 8 0.79 7.32 -32.52
N CYS A 9 0.69 7.35 -33.85
CA CYS A 9 -0.60 7.47 -34.54
C CYS A 9 -1.55 6.31 -34.23
N VAL A 10 -1.06 5.06 -34.19
CA VAL A 10 -1.90 3.90 -33.85
C VAL A 10 -2.40 3.98 -32.40
N ALA A 11 -1.55 4.42 -31.46
CA ALA A 11 -1.94 4.58 -30.05
C ALA A 11 -2.96 5.71 -29.82
N LEU A 12 -2.91 6.76 -30.64
CA LEU A 12 -3.88 7.88 -30.58
C LEU A 12 -5.28 7.48 -31.09
N VAL A 13 -5.36 6.53 -32.03
CA VAL A 13 -6.65 6.09 -32.61
C VAL A 13 -7.30 4.95 -31.81
N SER A 14 -6.53 4.20 -31.00
CA SER A 14 -7.07 3.09 -30.19
C SER A 14 -7.96 3.50 -29.01
N GLY A 15 -8.11 4.79 -28.72
CA GLY A 15 -9.04 5.31 -27.72
C GLY A 15 -10.45 5.61 -28.25
N CYS A 16 -10.63 5.66 -29.58
CA CYS A 16 -11.91 5.89 -30.23
C CYS A 16 -12.60 4.56 -30.59
N THR A 17 -12.76 3.68 -29.60
CA THR A 17 -13.65 2.52 -29.74
C THR A 17 -15.06 2.93 -29.34
N ASP A 18 -16.07 2.38 -30.01
CA ASP A 18 -17.45 2.56 -29.57
C ASP A 18 -17.59 2.15 -28.10
N PHE A 19 -18.25 3.01 -27.30
CA PHE A 19 -18.66 2.65 -25.96
C PHE A 19 -19.59 1.43 -26.08
N PRO A 20 -19.31 0.32 -25.39
CA PRO A 20 -20.17 -0.85 -25.48
C PRO A 20 -21.57 -0.48 -25.00
N ASP A 21 -22.59 -0.96 -25.70
CA ASP A 21 -23.98 -0.74 -25.33
C ASP A 21 -24.29 -1.44 -23.99
N LEU A 22 -24.13 -0.70 -22.89
CA LEU A 22 -24.40 -1.19 -21.54
C LEU A 22 -25.90 -1.35 -21.29
N ASP A 23 -26.76 -0.72 -22.08
CA ASP A 23 -28.22 -0.81 -21.92
C ASP A 23 -28.73 -2.21 -22.31
N ALA A 24 -27.99 -2.93 -23.15
CA ALA A 24 -28.22 -4.34 -23.46
C ALA A 24 -27.84 -5.28 -22.30
N ALA A 25 -26.95 -4.86 -21.38
CA ALA A 25 -26.56 -5.66 -20.22
C ALA A 25 -27.58 -5.60 -19.07
N VAL A 26 -28.46 -4.59 -19.07
CA VAL A 26 -29.51 -4.44 -18.07
C VAL A 26 -30.80 -5.09 -18.58
N GLY A 27 -31.03 -6.33 -18.19
CA GLY A 27 -32.25 -7.07 -18.54
C GLY A 27 -33.53 -6.41 -18.01
N ASP A 28 -34.68 -6.76 -18.60
CA ASP A 28 -35.99 -6.19 -18.24
C ASP A 28 -36.34 -6.36 -16.76
N SER A 29 -35.87 -7.45 -16.14
CA SER A 29 -36.04 -7.67 -14.70
C SER A 29 -35.33 -6.63 -13.84
N ALA A 30 -34.17 -6.13 -14.28
CA ALA A 30 -33.43 -5.09 -13.57
C ALA A 30 -34.03 -3.70 -13.80
N LYS A 31 -34.54 -3.43 -15.00
CA LYS A 31 -35.26 -2.18 -15.33
C LYS A 31 -36.56 -2.02 -14.53
N ASN A 32 -37.26 -3.14 -14.31
CA ASN A 32 -38.51 -3.17 -13.55
C ASN A 32 -38.32 -3.53 -12.07
N ALA A 33 -37.07 -3.66 -11.60
CA ALA A 33 -36.79 -3.95 -10.20
C ALA A 33 -37.23 -2.78 -9.31
N ALA A 34 -37.71 -3.10 -8.12
CA ALA A 34 -37.97 -2.08 -7.12
C ALA A 34 -36.66 -1.35 -6.77
N TYR A 35 -36.73 -0.02 -6.69
CA TYR A 35 -35.58 0.78 -6.28
C TYR A 35 -35.13 0.33 -4.88
N PRO A 36 -33.82 0.19 -4.63
CA PRO A 36 -33.34 -0.24 -3.32
C PRO A 36 -33.74 0.75 -2.24
N ARG A 37 -34.04 0.23 -1.04
CA ARG A 37 -34.23 1.09 0.14
C ARG A 37 -32.90 1.72 0.50
N VAL A 38 -32.83 3.05 0.41
CA VAL A 38 -31.69 3.81 0.93
C VAL A 38 -31.81 3.83 2.45
N LEU A 39 -30.84 3.24 3.16
CA LEU A 39 -30.81 3.30 4.62
C LEU A 39 -30.30 4.68 5.07
N PRO A 40 -30.91 5.27 6.11
CA PRO A 40 -30.40 6.50 6.72
C PRO A 40 -28.97 6.31 7.26
N ILE A 41 -28.12 7.31 7.08
CA ILE A 41 -26.69 7.24 7.43
C ILE A 41 -26.45 7.28 8.94
N GLU A 42 -27.42 7.76 9.70
CA GLU A 42 -27.35 8.01 11.14
C GLU A 42 -26.97 6.73 11.91
N GLY A 43 -27.55 5.58 11.53
CA GLY A 43 -27.21 4.29 12.17
C GLY A 43 -25.77 3.82 11.88
N VAL A 44 -25.17 4.24 10.77
CA VAL A 44 -23.75 4.00 10.47
C VAL A 44 -22.87 4.92 11.31
N LEU A 45 -23.30 6.17 11.50
CA LEU A 45 -22.59 7.16 12.30
C LEU A 45 -22.64 6.87 13.80
N GLU A 46 -23.73 6.30 14.31
CA GLU A 46 -23.85 5.85 15.71
C GLU A 46 -22.85 4.75 16.06
N ASN A 47 -22.56 3.86 15.11
CA ASN A 47 -21.59 2.78 15.26
C ASN A 47 -20.16 3.18 14.88
N ALA A 48 -19.98 4.37 14.30
CA ALA A 48 -18.66 4.94 14.10
C ALA A 48 -18.13 5.36 15.47
N ALA A 49 -17.53 4.40 16.20
CA ALA A 49 -16.78 4.69 17.40
C ALA A 49 -15.84 5.85 17.07
N GLN A 50 -16.09 6.98 17.72
CA GLN A 50 -15.27 8.17 17.58
C GLN A 50 -13.85 7.79 17.94
N THR A 51 -13.06 7.49 16.91
CA THR A 51 -11.62 7.30 17.02
C THR A 51 -11.03 8.69 17.17
N ASN A 52 -11.31 9.30 18.32
CA ASN A 52 -10.83 10.62 18.67
C ASN A 52 -9.42 10.45 19.20
N ILE A 53 -8.49 11.13 18.55
CA ILE A 53 -7.15 11.33 19.07
C ILE A 53 -7.32 12.18 20.33
N SER A 54 -7.15 11.56 21.50
CA SER A 54 -7.06 12.28 22.77
C SER A 54 -5.68 12.92 22.93
N GLU A 55 -5.53 13.87 23.85
CA GLU A 55 -4.20 14.41 24.23
C GLU A 55 -3.24 13.29 24.68
N GLU A 56 -3.76 12.26 25.37
CA GLU A 56 -3.00 11.08 25.79
C GLU A 56 -2.47 10.26 24.60
N THR A 57 -3.18 10.25 23.46
CA THR A 57 -2.78 9.50 22.27
C THR A 57 -1.43 9.98 21.72
N GLY A 58 -1.17 11.29 21.79
CA GLY A 58 0.11 11.87 21.36
C GLY A 58 1.27 11.40 22.22
N GLN A 59 1.11 11.42 23.54
CA GLN A 59 2.13 10.99 24.48
C GLN A 59 2.42 9.47 24.34
N ALA A 60 1.37 8.65 24.25
CA ALA A 60 1.52 7.20 24.07
C ALA A 60 2.28 6.84 22.78
N LEU A 61 2.04 7.57 21.68
CA LEU A 61 2.78 7.39 20.43
C LEU A 61 4.24 7.84 20.54
N ALA A 62 4.51 8.96 21.21
CA ALA A 62 5.86 9.46 21.45
C ALA A 62 6.69 8.46 22.27
N ASP A 63 6.10 7.92 23.35
CA ASP A 63 6.74 6.93 24.22
C ASP A 63 7.05 5.64 23.46
N ARG A 64 6.08 5.15 22.66
CA ARG A 64 6.28 3.98 21.81
C ARG A 64 7.39 4.20 20.79
N ALA A 65 7.45 5.37 20.17
CA ALA A 65 8.51 5.71 19.22
C ALA A 65 9.88 5.76 19.91
N ALA A 66 9.98 6.29 21.13
CA ALA A 66 11.21 6.29 21.91
C ALA A 66 11.69 4.86 22.24
N ALA A 67 10.78 4.00 22.72
CA ALA A 67 11.08 2.59 23.01
C ALA A 67 11.55 1.82 21.76
N LEU A 68 10.91 2.04 20.60
CA LEU A 68 11.31 1.44 19.33
C LEU A 68 12.71 1.89 18.89
N ARG A 69 13.03 3.19 19.02
CA ARG A 69 14.37 3.71 18.71
C ARG A 69 15.44 3.12 19.62
N GLN A 70 15.15 2.94 20.91
CA GLN A 70 16.08 2.29 21.84
C GLN A 70 16.32 0.83 21.45
N LYS A 71 15.27 0.07 21.13
CA LYS A 71 15.38 -1.31 20.65
C LYS A 71 16.20 -1.40 19.36
N ALA A 72 15.95 -0.52 18.39
CA ALA A 72 16.70 -0.48 17.14
C ALA A 72 18.20 -0.23 17.37
N ARG A 73 18.56 0.68 18.28
CA ARG A 73 19.96 0.93 18.65
C ARG A 73 20.62 -0.31 19.26
N ALA A 74 19.90 -1.06 20.08
CA ALA A 74 20.39 -2.31 20.65
C ALA A 74 20.61 -3.39 19.58
N LEU A 75 19.64 -3.56 18.67
CA LEU A 75 19.69 -4.55 17.59
C LEU A 75 20.76 -4.24 16.53
N THR A 76 21.04 -2.96 16.28
CA THR A 76 22.03 -2.54 15.28
C THR A 76 23.46 -2.55 15.82
N ARG A 77 23.65 -2.85 17.11
CA ARG A 77 24.99 -2.83 17.71
C ARG A 77 25.85 -3.95 17.12
N PRO A 78 27.09 -3.66 16.66
CA PRO A 78 28.00 -4.72 16.19
C PRO A 78 28.24 -5.75 17.29
N ILE A 79 27.92 -7.02 17.01
CA ILE A 79 28.18 -8.15 17.93
C ILE A 79 29.66 -8.50 17.94
N LEU A 80 30.32 -8.39 16.78
CA LEU A 80 31.75 -8.61 16.63
C LEU A 80 32.48 -7.27 16.57
N THR A 81 33.62 -7.20 17.26
CA THR A 81 34.59 -6.13 17.07
C THR A 81 35.13 -6.18 15.63
N ARG A 82 35.70 -5.06 15.18
CA ARG A 82 36.33 -4.99 13.84
C ARG A 82 37.46 -6.01 13.70
N ALA A 83 38.22 -6.26 14.77
CA ALA A 83 39.32 -7.22 14.77
C ALA A 83 38.80 -8.67 14.62
N GLU A 84 37.79 -9.05 15.40
CA GLU A 84 37.17 -10.38 15.32
C GLU A 84 36.55 -10.64 13.95
N ARG A 85 35.85 -9.64 13.39
CA ARG A 85 35.28 -9.73 12.04
C ARG A 85 36.37 -9.98 10.99
N ARG A 86 37.48 -9.22 11.03
CA ARG A 86 38.61 -9.41 10.10
C ARG A 86 39.22 -10.80 10.22
N ARG A 87 39.37 -11.32 11.45
CA ARG A 87 39.88 -12.67 11.69
C ARG A 87 38.96 -13.73 11.11
N LEU A 88 37.64 -13.57 11.29
CA LEU A 88 36.65 -14.51 10.77
C LEU A 88 36.66 -14.51 9.23
N THR A 89 36.64 -13.35 8.59
CA THR A 89 36.67 -13.23 7.12
C THR A 89 37.95 -13.86 6.53
N ALA A 90 39.12 -13.56 7.11
CA ALA A 90 40.38 -14.16 6.66
C ALA A 90 40.42 -15.68 6.86
N ALA A 91 39.76 -16.22 7.90
CA ALA A 91 39.65 -17.66 8.09
C ALA A 91 38.76 -18.31 7.02
N VAL A 92 37.63 -17.68 6.67
CA VAL A 92 36.74 -18.15 5.60
C VAL A 92 37.44 -18.16 4.24
N GLU A 93 38.16 -17.09 3.89
CA GLU A 93 38.90 -16.99 2.62
C GLU A 93 39.96 -18.10 2.46
N ARG A 94 40.70 -18.43 3.53
CA ARG A 94 41.69 -19.51 3.50
C ARG A 94 41.09 -20.90 3.28
N HIS A 95 39.84 -21.13 3.69
CA HIS A 95 39.18 -22.42 3.51
C HIS A 95 38.45 -22.56 2.16
N GLN A 96 38.32 -21.46 1.41
CA GLN A 96 37.72 -21.46 0.06
C GLN A 96 38.74 -21.69 -1.06
N GLN A 97 40.03 -21.69 -0.74
CA GLN A 97 41.15 -21.99 -1.63
C GLN A 97 41.56 -23.46 -1.50
#